data_AF-A0A849Q9F3-F1
#
_entry.id   AF-A0A849Q9F3-F1
#
_cell.length_a   1.000
_cell.length_b   1.000
_cell.length_c   1.000
_cell.angle_alpha   90.00
_cell.angle_beta   90.00
_cell.angle_gamma   90.00
#
_symmetry.space_group_name_H-M   'P 1'
#
loop_
_entity.id
_entity.type
_entity.pdbx_description
1 polymer ?
#
loop_
_entity_poly.entity_id
_entity_poly.type
_entity_poly.pdbx_seq_one_letter_code
_entity_poly.pdbx_strand_id
1 'polypeptide(L)'
;MIWYLNRGDTLVRIFIYGTVQGVGFRPTVHRVASHLGVAGHVRNNGANVEVCIPGGDEDAEAFLKALRRELPPLAEITSFELEDGEPEGDAFVIMSSSEGSRSSMIPPDTAICPACMAEFRDRSDRRYRHPFTNCTDCGARFTVIRDLPYDRPLTSMAPFPMCSDCDGEYRDPTSRRFHAQTTNCPACAPRYIVLDRKGDEIPGDPFQTFAHRVGEGCLGVVKGWGGMHIVCLPEASDALRERYHRPAKPFAVLVRDLEAAHTLTRMTAEEEEALTGPVRPIVLVHKRDPADHQGVAPGLGNVGVMLPYTPS
;
A
#
# COMPACT_ATOMS: atom_id res chain seq x y z
N MET A 1 13.91 24.84 18.65
CA MET A 1 15.22 24.16 18.74
C MET A 1 16.03 24.70 17.56
N ILE A 2 17.04 25.52 17.84
CA ILE A 2 17.87 26.14 16.79
C ILE A 2 18.96 25.11 16.45
N TRP A 3 19.00 24.68 15.19
CA TRP A 3 19.99 23.75 14.67
C TRP A 3 21.13 24.55 14.03
N TYR A 4 22.37 24.19 14.34
CA TYR A 4 23.57 24.75 13.73
C TYR A 4 24.38 23.59 13.18
N LEU A 5 24.26 23.32 11.89
CA LEU A 5 25.14 22.39 11.18
C LEU A 5 26.42 23.15 10.84
N ASN A 6 27.57 22.59 11.20
CA ASN A 6 28.83 23.12 10.69
C ASN A 6 28.78 23.05 9.17
N ARG A 7 28.82 24.20 8.48
CA ARG A 7 29.12 24.26 7.04
C ARG A 7 30.61 23.93 6.81
N GLY A 8 31.07 22.79 7.32
CA GLY A 8 32.39 22.26 6.99
C GLY A 8 32.39 21.77 5.55
N ASP A 9 33.57 21.78 4.92
CA ASP A 9 33.80 21.22 3.58
C ASP A 9 33.63 19.68 3.52
N THR A 10 33.29 19.06 4.66
CA THR A 10 33.07 17.63 4.82
C THR A 10 31.60 17.27 4.63
N LEU A 11 31.37 16.13 4.00
CA LEU A 11 30.06 15.54 3.81
C LEU A 11 30.05 14.13 4.37
N VAL A 12 28.88 13.69 4.79
CA VAL A 12 28.67 12.35 5.30
C VAL A 12 27.58 11.67 4.47
N ARG A 13 27.89 10.46 4.00
CA ARG A 13 26.96 9.54 3.35
C ARG A 13 26.43 8.57 4.40
N ILE A 14 25.11 8.51 4.50
CA ILE A 14 24.37 7.67 5.43
C ILE A 14 23.68 6.59 4.60
N PHE A 15 24.06 5.34 4.78
CA PHE A 15 23.37 4.18 4.21
C PHE A 15 22.39 3.63 5.22
N ILE A 16 21.10 3.75 4.94
CA ILE A 16 20.02 3.39 5.86
C ILE A 16 19.40 2.07 5.42
N TYR A 17 19.35 1.10 6.34
CA TYR A 17 18.81 -0.23 6.12
C TYR A 17 17.51 -0.46 6.90
N GLY A 18 16.66 -1.33 6.37
CA GLY A 18 15.38 -1.72 6.97
C GLY A 18 14.24 -1.70 5.95
N THR A 19 13.02 -1.44 6.41
CA THR A 19 11.86 -1.19 5.55
C THR A 19 11.87 0.28 5.14
N VAL A 20 12.73 0.63 4.17
CA VAL A 20 13.02 2.02 3.79
C VAL A 20 12.72 2.33 2.33
N GLN A 21 12.32 1.34 1.55
CA GLN A 21 11.89 1.52 0.16
C GLN A 21 10.42 1.17 0.01
N GLY A 22 9.71 1.88 -0.87
CA GLY A 22 8.28 1.67 -1.05
C GLY A 22 7.37 2.22 0.05
N VAL A 23 7.91 2.98 1.01
CA VAL A 23 7.14 3.45 2.18
C VAL A 23 7.09 4.97 2.29
N GLY A 24 7.35 5.71 1.20
CA GLY A 24 7.42 7.18 1.26
C GLY A 24 8.67 7.73 1.94
N PHE A 25 9.71 6.90 2.10
CA PHE A 25 10.94 7.28 2.81
C PHE A 25 11.69 8.45 2.16
N ARG A 26 11.96 8.39 0.85
CA ARG A 26 12.62 9.48 0.10
C ARG A 26 11.91 10.84 0.26
N PRO A 27 10.57 10.94 0.08
CA PRO A 27 9.79 12.12 0.45
C PRO A 27 10.01 12.63 1.87
N THR A 28 9.98 11.73 2.87
CA THR A 28 10.19 12.13 4.27
C THR A 28 11.60 12.66 4.49
N VAL A 29 12.63 11.99 3.96
CA VAL A 29 14.02 12.46 4.05
C VAL A 29 14.15 13.86 3.45
N HIS A 30 13.60 14.08 2.25
CA HIS A 30 13.60 15.38 1.60
C HIS A 30 12.91 16.46 2.44
N ARG A 31 11.74 16.15 3.04
CA ARG A 31 11.01 17.08 3.91
C ARG A 31 11.82 17.43 5.17
N VAL A 32 12.39 16.42 5.84
CA VAL A 32 13.21 16.62 7.05
C VAL A 32 14.45 17.46 6.73
N ALA A 33 15.17 17.15 5.65
CA ALA A 33 16.33 17.92 5.22
C ALA A 33 15.97 19.37 4.89
N SER A 34 14.86 19.58 4.18
CA SER A 34 14.35 20.92 3.84
C SER A 34 13.98 21.72 5.09
N HIS A 35 13.31 21.12 6.07
CA HIS A 35 12.97 21.78 7.34
C HIS A 35 14.20 22.15 8.18
N LEU A 36 15.27 21.36 8.08
CA LEU A 36 16.54 21.60 8.75
C LEU A 36 17.46 22.55 7.96
N GLY A 37 17.10 22.92 6.73
CA GLY A 37 17.90 23.81 5.87
C GLY A 37 19.18 23.17 5.36
N VAL A 38 19.19 21.85 5.18
CA VAL A 38 20.35 21.03 4.81
C VAL A 38 20.35 20.79 3.31
N ALA A 39 21.48 21.01 2.63
CA ALA A 39 21.66 20.64 1.22
C ALA A 39 22.09 19.16 1.09
N GLY A 40 22.04 18.59 -0.12
CA GLY A 40 22.50 17.23 -0.39
C GLY A 40 21.49 16.40 -1.16
N HIS A 41 21.44 15.09 -0.91
CA HIS A 41 20.54 14.22 -1.67
C HIS A 41 20.05 13.00 -0.92
N VAL A 42 18.99 12.41 -1.47
CA VAL A 42 18.54 11.06 -1.13
C VAL A 42 18.29 10.25 -2.39
N ARG A 43 18.69 8.97 -2.38
CA ARG A 43 18.37 8.01 -3.45
C ARG A 43 18.16 6.61 -2.88
N ASN A 44 17.40 5.78 -3.59
CA ASN A 44 17.47 4.35 -3.34
C ASN A 44 18.79 3.85 -3.92
N ASN A 45 19.51 3.01 -3.17
CA ASN A 45 20.77 2.41 -3.60
C ASN A 45 20.70 0.90 -3.40
N GLY A 46 20.33 0.18 -4.46
CA GLY A 46 19.97 -1.24 -4.38
C GLY A 46 18.88 -1.48 -3.32
N ALA A 47 19.26 -2.07 -2.20
CA ALA A 47 18.40 -2.45 -1.09
C ALA A 47 18.31 -1.44 0.07
N ASN A 48 19.20 -0.45 0.10
CA ASN A 48 19.24 0.57 1.14
C ASN A 48 18.81 1.94 0.59
N VAL A 49 18.73 2.93 1.47
CA VAL A 49 18.57 4.33 1.07
C VAL A 49 19.86 5.06 1.42
N GLU A 50 20.46 5.70 0.42
CA GLU A 50 21.60 6.58 0.62
C GLU A 50 21.10 8.00 0.83
N VAL A 51 21.59 8.65 1.89
CA VAL A 51 21.39 10.07 2.18
C VAL A 51 22.76 10.73 2.27
N CYS A 52 22.98 11.83 1.57
CA CYS A 52 24.20 12.63 1.72
C CYS A 52 23.83 14.00 2.29
N ILE A 53 24.53 14.42 3.36
CA ILE A 53 24.34 15.73 4.00
C ILE A 53 25.69 16.33 4.43
N PRO A 54 25.81 17.67 4.49
CA PRO A 54 26.95 18.36 5.08
C PRO A 54 27.22 17.94 6.51
N GLY A 55 28.51 17.88 6.87
CA GLY A 55 28.96 17.61 8.23
C GLY A 55 29.66 16.26 8.38
N GLY A 56 29.72 15.79 9.62
CA GLY A 56 30.30 14.50 9.99
C GLY A 56 29.33 13.63 10.79
N ASP A 57 29.87 12.66 11.55
CA ASP A 57 29.10 11.67 12.28
C ASP A 57 28.04 12.28 13.23
N GLU A 58 28.37 13.36 13.94
CA GLU A 58 27.44 14.04 14.85
C GLU A 58 26.22 14.62 14.10
N ASP A 59 26.46 15.18 12.92
CA ASP A 59 25.42 15.75 12.05
C ASP A 59 24.52 14.65 11.48
N ALA A 60 25.12 13.51 11.09
CA ALA A 60 24.39 12.32 10.65
C ALA A 60 23.51 11.74 11.77
N GLU A 61 24.02 11.61 12.99
CA GLU A 61 23.25 11.13 14.14
C GLU A 61 22.08 12.06 14.46
N ALA A 62 22.32 13.36 14.43
CA ALA A 62 21.30 14.36 14.70
C ALA A 62 20.21 14.34 13.61
N PHE A 63 20.60 14.24 12.34
CA PHE A 63 19.68 14.07 11.22
C PHE A 63 18.83 12.79 11.36
N LEU A 64 19.46 11.65 11.66
CA LEU A 64 18.76 10.37 11.86
C LEU A 64 17.79 10.43 13.05
N LYS A 65 18.11 11.18 14.11
CA LYS A 65 17.22 11.41 15.24
C LYS A 65 15.99 12.24 14.85
N ALA A 66 16.16 13.26 14.01
CA ALA A 66 15.05 14.02 13.46
C ALA A 66 14.20 13.15 12.52
N LEU A 67 14.83 12.41 11.62
CA LEU A 67 14.18 11.51 10.68
C LEU A 67 13.33 10.44 11.39
N ARG A 68 13.85 9.81 12.46
CA ARG A 68 13.13 8.81 13.24
C ARG A 68 11.81 9.32 13.83
N ARG A 69 11.68 10.62 14.10
CA ARG A 69 10.45 11.24 14.64
C ARG A 69 9.37 11.45 13.58
N GLU A 70 9.77 11.46 12.32
CA GLU A 70 8.90 11.74 11.17
C GLU A 70 8.76 10.53 10.23
N LEU A 71 9.18 9.34 10.67
CA LEU A 71 9.10 8.15 9.84
C LEU A 71 7.66 7.90 9.37
N PRO A 72 7.47 7.56 8.08
CA PRO A 72 6.21 7.06 7.60
C PRO A 72 5.74 5.85 8.42
N PRO A 73 4.42 5.60 8.55
CA PRO A 73 3.89 4.52 9.39
C PRO A 73 4.42 3.11 9.05
N LEU A 74 4.82 2.89 7.81
CA LEU A 74 5.33 1.61 7.32
C LEU A 74 6.86 1.52 7.29
N ALA A 75 7.53 2.62 7.63
CA ALA A 75 8.98 2.70 7.56
C ALA A 75 9.62 2.26 8.87
N GLU A 76 10.67 1.45 8.74
CA GLU A 76 11.47 1.00 9.88
C GLU A 76 12.95 1.07 9.51
N ILE A 77 13.74 1.73 10.37
CA ILE A 77 15.19 1.78 10.26
C ILE A 77 15.76 0.73 11.21
N THR A 78 16.41 -0.31 10.67
CA THR A 78 17.05 -1.37 11.47
C THR A 78 18.50 -1.07 11.81
N SER A 79 19.23 -0.50 10.85
CA SER A 79 20.65 -0.14 11.00
C SER A 79 21.01 0.96 10.02
N PHE A 80 22.16 1.59 10.25
CA PHE A 80 22.75 2.54 9.32
C PHE A 80 24.28 2.44 9.34
N GLU A 81 24.91 2.83 8.24
CA GLU A 81 26.37 2.94 8.09
C GLU A 81 26.71 4.35 7.62
N LEU A 82 27.88 4.85 8.04
CA LEU A 82 28.38 6.17 7.69
C LEU A 82 29.67 6.02 6.87
N GLU A 83 29.77 6.80 5.80
CA GLU A 83 30.98 6.95 4.99
C GLU A 83 31.24 8.44 4.71
N ASP A 84 32.49 8.80 4.39
CA ASP A 84 32.80 10.13 3.90
C ASP A 84 32.13 10.39 2.54
N GLY A 85 31.57 11.58 2.38
CA GLY A 85 30.85 12.03 1.18
C GLY A 85 31.63 13.03 0.34
N GLU A 86 31.23 13.17 -0.93
CA GLU A 86 31.70 14.20 -1.85
C GLU A 86 30.59 15.23 -2.13
N PRO A 87 30.94 16.52 -2.36
CA PRO A 87 29.96 17.61 -2.52
C PRO A 87 29.11 17.54 -3.77
N GLU A 88 27.79 17.64 -3.55
CA GLU A 88 26.81 17.86 -4.61
C GLU A 88 25.73 18.88 -4.19
N GLY A 89 25.75 20.04 -4.85
CA GLY A 89 24.62 20.97 -4.95
C GLY A 89 24.35 21.89 -3.74
N ASP A 90 23.54 22.91 -3.99
CA ASP A 90 23.15 23.93 -3.02
C ASP A 90 21.79 23.64 -2.33
N ALA A 91 21.08 22.61 -2.79
CA ALA A 91 19.73 22.24 -2.32
C ALA A 91 19.64 20.75 -2.05
N PHE A 92 18.64 20.33 -1.25
CA PHE A 92 18.38 18.91 -1.05
C PHE A 92 17.52 18.34 -2.17
N VAL A 93 17.95 17.27 -2.83
CA VAL A 93 17.25 16.68 -3.98
C VAL A 93 17.00 15.18 -3.83
N ILE A 94 15.92 14.69 -4.43
CA ILE A 94 15.71 13.24 -4.60
C ILE A 94 16.32 12.85 -5.95
N MET A 95 17.42 12.09 -5.92
CA MET A 95 18.12 11.64 -7.12
C MET A 95 17.52 10.35 -7.69
N SER A 96 17.89 10.05 -8.93
CA SER A 96 17.64 8.73 -9.53
C SER A 96 18.30 7.64 -8.70
N SER A 97 17.64 6.49 -8.62
CA SER A 97 18.15 5.34 -7.90
C SER A 97 19.43 4.78 -8.53
N SER A 98 20.31 4.22 -7.71
CA SER A 98 21.55 3.54 -8.14
C SER A 98 21.46 2.04 -7.90
N GLU A 99 22.24 1.28 -8.67
CA GLU A 99 22.47 -0.14 -8.39
C GLU A 99 23.33 -0.27 -7.13
N GLY A 100 22.97 -1.22 -6.25
CA GLY A 100 23.60 -1.40 -4.95
C GLY A 100 23.38 -2.81 -4.41
N SER A 101 23.52 -2.99 -3.09
CA SER A 101 23.33 -4.30 -2.44
C SER A 101 21.90 -4.84 -2.66
N ARG A 102 21.69 -6.17 -2.63
CA ARG A 102 20.40 -6.81 -2.98
C ARG A 102 19.56 -7.28 -1.78
N SER A 103 20.02 -7.07 -0.55
CA SER A 103 19.34 -7.54 0.66
C SER A 103 18.50 -6.43 1.30
N SER A 104 17.23 -6.29 0.89
CA SER A 104 16.28 -5.34 1.50
C SER A 104 15.08 -6.06 2.09
N MET A 105 14.47 -5.45 3.11
CA MET A 105 13.11 -5.80 3.51
C MET A 105 12.12 -5.08 2.60
N ILE A 106 11.45 -5.83 1.74
CA ILE A 106 10.37 -5.31 0.89
C ILE A 106 9.13 -5.11 1.77
N PRO A 107 8.51 -3.93 1.79
CA PRO A 107 7.33 -3.69 2.61
C PRO A 107 6.15 -4.56 2.16
N PRO A 108 5.30 -4.99 3.11
CA PRO A 108 4.06 -5.70 2.78
C PRO A 108 3.09 -4.80 2.02
N ASP A 109 2.12 -5.42 1.35
CA ASP A 109 0.96 -4.69 0.84
C ASP A 109 0.12 -4.16 2.00
N THR A 110 -0.51 -3.00 1.80
CA THR A 110 -1.35 -2.37 2.82
C THR A 110 -2.67 -1.90 2.25
N ALA A 111 -3.70 -1.94 3.09
CA ALA A 111 -5.02 -1.47 2.74
C ALA A 111 -5.03 0.03 2.45
N ILE A 112 -6.00 0.47 1.65
CA ILE A 112 -6.24 1.88 1.35
C ILE A 112 -6.30 2.74 2.63
N CYS A 113 -5.53 3.83 2.68
CA CYS A 113 -5.54 4.72 3.84
C CYS A 113 -6.81 5.59 3.88
N PRO A 114 -7.16 6.17 5.05
CA PRO A 114 -8.35 7.03 5.18
C PRO A 114 -8.37 8.20 4.20
N ALA A 115 -7.21 8.79 3.89
CA ALA A 115 -7.13 9.93 3.00
C ALA A 115 -7.39 9.54 1.53
N CYS A 116 -6.88 8.40 1.05
CA CYS A 116 -7.23 7.87 -0.27
C CYS A 116 -8.70 7.42 -0.33
N MET A 117 -9.25 6.90 0.78
CA MET A 117 -10.67 6.54 0.86
C MET A 117 -11.58 7.78 0.79
N ALA A 118 -11.16 8.92 1.35
CA ALA A 118 -11.89 10.18 1.23
C ALA A 118 -11.98 10.63 -0.23
N GLU A 119 -10.86 10.65 -0.95
CA GLU A 119 -10.81 10.98 -2.39
C GLU A 119 -11.63 10.00 -3.24
N PHE A 120 -11.55 8.69 -2.94
CA PHE A 120 -12.34 7.66 -3.63
C PHE A 120 -13.86 7.93 -3.54
N ARG A 121 -14.30 8.54 -2.44
CA ARG A 121 -15.72 8.85 -2.16
C ARG A 121 -16.14 10.24 -2.61
N ASP A 122 -15.19 11.14 -2.86
CA ASP A 122 -15.46 12.52 -3.23
C ASP A 122 -15.73 12.65 -4.73
N ARG A 123 -16.95 13.08 -5.09
CA ARG A 123 -17.38 13.29 -6.50
C ARG A 123 -16.62 14.39 -7.22
N SER A 124 -16.00 15.30 -6.48
CA SER A 124 -15.21 16.40 -7.05
C SER A 124 -13.75 16.01 -7.29
N ASP A 125 -13.28 14.91 -6.69
CA ASP A 125 -11.92 14.43 -6.86
C ASP A 125 -11.75 13.70 -8.21
N ARG A 126 -10.61 13.91 -8.85
CA ARG A 126 -10.24 13.25 -10.12
C ARG A 126 -10.11 11.72 -10.01
N ARG A 127 -9.99 11.20 -8.78
CA ARG A 127 -9.94 9.78 -8.44
C ARG A 127 -11.24 9.29 -7.81
N TYR A 128 -12.35 10.01 -7.98
CA TYR A 128 -13.67 9.52 -7.60
C TYR A 128 -13.92 8.11 -8.14
N ARG A 129 -14.21 7.15 -7.26
CA ARG A 129 -14.42 5.72 -7.57
C ARG A 129 -13.29 5.07 -8.37
N HIS A 130 -12.07 5.61 -8.30
CA HIS A 130 -10.93 5.06 -9.02
C HIS A 130 -10.37 3.81 -8.32
N PRO A 131 -10.46 2.61 -8.94
CA PRO A 131 -10.21 1.33 -8.26
C PRO A 131 -8.73 1.07 -7.91
N PHE A 132 -7.82 1.84 -8.51
CA PHE A 132 -6.38 1.72 -8.29
C PHE A 132 -5.80 2.89 -7.48
N THR A 133 -6.66 3.66 -6.78
CA THR A 133 -6.20 4.80 -5.97
C THR A 133 -5.29 4.34 -4.83
N ASN A 134 -4.14 4.98 -4.70
CA ASN A 134 -3.16 4.78 -3.63
C ASN A 134 -2.32 6.05 -3.44
N CYS A 135 -1.48 6.05 -2.41
CA CYS A 135 -0.45 7.05 -2.14
C CYS A 135 0.83 6.38 -1.60
N THR A 136 1.78 7.17 -1.11
CA THR A 136 3.02 6.65 -0.49
C THR A 136 2.76 5.79 0.75
N ASP A 137 1.64 6.03 1.44
CA ASP A 137 1.34 5.43 2.76
C ASP A 137 0.47 4.18 2.68
N CYS A 138 -0.06 3.85 1.49
CA CYS A 138 -0.94 2.71 1.32
C CYS A 138 -0.85 2.03 -0.05
N GLY A 139 -1.44 0.85 -0.15
CA GLY A 139 -1.64 0.13 -1.39
C GLY A 139 -0.65 -1.00 -1.61
N ALA A 140 -0.71 -1.60 -2.80
CA ALA A 140 0.19 -2.69 -3.19
C ALA A 140 1.65 -2.25 -3.19
N ARG A 141 2.52 -3.14 -2.69
CA ARG A 141 3.98 -3.04 -2.64
C ARG A 141 4.58 -4.36 -3.08
N PHE A 142 4.75 -5.31 -2.17
CA PHE A 142 5.33 -6.62 -2.46
C PHE A 142 4.74 -7.26 -3.72
N THR A 143 3.41 -7.23 -3.88
CA THR A 143 2.73 -7.84 -5.04
C THR A 143 2.99 -7.17 -6.38
N VAL A 144 3.47 -5.93 -6.39
CA VAL A 144 3.70 -5.15 -7.63
C VAL A 144 5.17 -4.91 -7.93
N ILE A 145 6.06 -5.10 -6.95
CA ILE A 145 7.50 -4.94 -7.11
C ILE A 145 8.05 -6.14 -7.90
N ARG A 146 8.83 -5.86 -8.94
CA ARG A 146 9.53 -6.87 -9.74
C ARG A 146 10.98 -7.02 -9.31
N ASP A 147 11.64 -5.90 -9.00
CA ASP A 147 13.03 -5.87 -8.56
C ASP A 147 13.33 -4.57 -7.78
N LEU A 148 14.53 -4.49 -7.21
CA LEU A 148 15.07 -3.31 -6.53
C LEU A 148 16.17 -2.65 -7.36
N PRO A 149 16.38 -1.32 -7.25
CA PRO A 149 15.73 -0.37 -6.33
C PRO A 149 14.25 -0.09 -6.65
N TYR A 150 13.44 0.22 -5.63
CA TYR A 150 12.01 0.46 -5.80
C TYR A 150 11.72 1.74 -6.59
N ASP A 151 11.51 1.58 -7.89
CA ASP A 151 11.04 2.61 -8.81
C ASP A 151 10.03 2.04 -9.80
N ARG A 152 9.17 2.90 -10.37
CA ARG A 152 8.08 2.53 -11.27
C ARG A 152 8.48 1.55 -12.38
N PRO A 153 9.63 1.69 -13.09
CA PRO A 153 10.03 0.75 -14.15
C PRO A 153 10.24 -0.69 -13.66
N LEU A 154 10.56 -0.86 -12.39
CA LEU A 154 10.75 -2.15 -11.73
C LEU A 154 9.49 -2.60 -10.98
N THR A 155 8.32 -2.17 -11.44
CA THR A 155 7.01 -2.60 -10.93
C THR A 155 6.08 -3.07 -12.05
N SER A 156 4.95 -3.66 -11.68
CA SER A 156 3.85 -3.96 -12.60
C SER A 156 3.21 -2.70 -13.22
N MET A 157 3.52 -1.50 -12.71
CA MET A 157 3.06 -0.23 -13.26
C MET A 157 3.94 0.32 -14.40
N ALA A 158 5.07 -0.33 -14.71
CA ALA A 158 5.95 0.08 -15.80
C ALA A 158 5.26 0.24 -17.18
N PRO A 159 4.31 -0.63 -17.60
CA PRO A 159 3.61 -0.48 -18.87
C PRO A 159 2.60 0.69 -18.92
N PHE A 160 2.35 1.35 -17.79
CA PHE A 160 1.33 2.39 -17.64
C PHE A 160 2.03 3.75 -17.39
N PRO A 161 2.39 4.52 -18.43
CA PRO A 161 3.06 5.80 -18.25
C PRO A 161 2.15 6.81 -17.53
N MET A 162 2.71 7.64 -16.65
CA MET A 162 1.94 8.66 -15.93
C MET A 162 1.44 9.74 -16.91
N CYS A 163 0.18 10.16 -16.76
CA CYS A 163 -0.31 11.38 -17.42
C CYS A 163 0.30 12.63 -16.77
N SER A 164 0.12 13.80 -17.40
CA SER A 164 0.62 15.09 -16.91
C SER A 164 0.24 15.37 -15.45
N ASP A 165 -1.01 15.09 -15.07
CA ASP A 165 -1.50 15.41 -13.73
C ASP A 165 -0.93 14.46 -12.66
N CYS A 166 -0.68 13.20 -13.03
CA CYS A 166 -0.02 12.26 -12.13
C CYS A 166 1.48 12.54 -12.02
N ASP A 167 2.14 12.94 -13.10
CA ASP A 167 3.54 13.35 -13.08
C ASP A 167 3.74 14.64 -12.28
N GLY A 168 2.82 15.61 -12.40
CA GLY A 168 2.81 16.83 -11.57
C GLY A 168 2.75 16.53 -10.08
N GLU A 169 1.78 15.72 -9.64
CA GLU A 169 1.70 15.27 -8.25
C GLU A 169 2.89 14.40 -7.80
N TYR A 170 3.52 13.66 -8.71
CA TYR A 170 4.68 12.82 -8.42
C TYR A 170 5.92 13.67 -8.14
N ARG A 171 6.05 14.82 -8.81
CA ARG A 171 7.19 15.75 -8.69
C ARG A 171 7.00 16.85 -7.66
N ASP A 172 5.77 17.14 -7.27
CA ASP A 172 5.45 18.19 -6.29
C ASP A 172 5.74 17.72 -4.85
N PRO A 173 6.70 18.32 -4.12
CA PRO A 173 7.02 17.96 -2.74
C PRO A 173 5.89 18.19 -1.74
N THR A 174 4.89 19.01 -2.08
CA THR A 174 3.74 19.30 -1.22
C THR A 174 2.60 18.28 -1.42
N SER A 175 2.66 17.50 -2.50
CA SER A 175 1.69 16.47 -2.82
C SER A 175 1.91 15.23 -1.93
N ARG A 176 0.80 14.65 -1.44
CA ARG A 176 0.83 13.35 -0.73
C ARG A 176 1.26 12.18 -1.63
N ARG A 177 1.38 12.43 -2.92
CA ARG A 177 1.81 11.47 -3.94
C ARG A 177 3.21 11.77 -4.47
N PHE A 178 3.95 12.68 -3.82
CA PHE A 178 5.36 12.93 -4.11
C PHE A 178 6.15 11.61 -4.09
N HIS A 179 6.77 11.25 -5.21
CA HIS A 179 7.47 9.98 -5.44
C HIS A 179 6.64 8.68 -5.17
N ALA A 180 5.31 8.73 -5.25
CA ALA A 180 4.46 7.54 -5.20
C ALA A 180 4.60 6.73 -6.50
N GLN A 181 5.47 5.71 -6.51
CA GLN A 181 5.84 4.96 -7.71
C GLN A 181 4.66 4.31 -8.44
N THR A 182 3.61 3.91 -7.71
CA THR A 182 2.41 3.26 -8.23
C THR A 182 1.24 4.24 -8.43
N THR A 183 1.49 5.56 -8.33
CA THR A 183 0.45 6.58 -8.57
C THR A 183 -0.12 6.45 -9.98
N ASN A 184 -1.42 6.65 -10.08
CA ASN A 184 -2.17 6.61 -11.32
C ASN A 184 -3.55 7.28 -11.12
N CYS A 185 -4.29 7.44 -12.21
CA CYS A 185 -5.65 7.98 -12.26
C CYS A 185 -6.42 7.33 -13.43
N PRO A 186 -7.73 7.59 -13.61
CA PRO A 186 -8.51 6.97 -14.68
C PRO A 186 -7.91 7.13 -16.10
N ALA A 187 -7.12 8.17 -16.36
CA ALA A 187 -6.50 8.43 -17.66
C ALA A 187 -5.25 7.58 -17.97
N CYS A 188 -4.55 7.09 -16.93
CA CYS A 188 -3.26 6.41 -17.09
C CYS A 188 -3.16 5.06 -16.38
N ALA A 189 -4.26 4.58 -15.81
CA ALA A 189 -4.32 3.32 -15.08
C ALA A 189 -4.68 2.13 -15.99
N PRO A 190 -4.44 0.89 -15.52
CA PRO A 190 -5.17 -0.26 -16.04
C PRO A 190 -6.69 -0.09 -15.89
N ARG A 191 -7.46 -0.89 -16.62
CA ARG A 191 -8.93 -0.93 -16.53
C ARG A 191 -9.41 -2.29 -16.02
N TYR A 192 -10.51 -2.29 -15.28
CA TYR A 192 -11.28 -3.50 -15.01
C TYR A 192 -12.21 -3.81 -16.18
N ILE A 193 -12.43 -5.10 -16.41
CA ILE A 193 -13.42 -5.63 -17.35
C ILE A 193 -14.14 -6.79 -16.66
N VAL A 194 -15.37 -7.08 -17.10
CA VAL A 194 -16.10 -8.29 -16.69
C VAL A 194 -16.17 -9.22 -17.88
N LEU A 195 -15.82 -10.47 -17.66
CA LEU A 195 -15.93 -11.52 -18.67
C LEU A 195 -17.08 -12.46 -18.32
N ASP A 196 -17.80 -12.94 -19.33
CA ASP A 196 -18.80 -14.00 -19.17
C ASP A 196 -18.14 -15.39 -19.10
N ARG A 197 -18.95 -16.46 -19.09
CA ARG A 197 -18.45 -17.84 -19.02
C ARG A 197 -17.68 -18.28 -20.28
N LYS A 198 -17.89 -17.61 -21.42
CA LYS A 198 -17.20 -17.89 -22.69
C LYS A 198 -15.89 -17.10 -22.80
N GLY A 199 -15.67 -16.13 -21.91
CA GLY A 199 -14.54 -15.22 -21.95
C GLY A 199 -14.82 -13.93 -22.72
N ASP A 200 -16.08 -13.67 -23.08
CA ASP A 200 -16.49 -12.47 -23.80
C ASP A 200 -16.70 -11.32 -22.81
N GLU A 201 -16.26 -10.11 -23.18
CA GLU A 201 -16.43 -8.91 -22.34
C GLU A 201 -17.90 -8.50 -22.25
N ILE A 202 -18.41 -8.34 -21.03
CA ILE A 202 -19.74 -7.81 -20.77
C ILE A 202 -19.63 -6.27 -20.72
N PRO A 203 -20.34 -5.54 -21.59
CA PRO A 203 -20.27 -4.08 -21.62
C PRO A 203 -20.92 -3.46 -20.38
N GLY A 204 -20.47 -2.26 -20.01
CA GLY A 204 -21.01 -1.47 -18.90
C GLY A 204 -19.95 -1.11 -17.86
N ASP A 205 -20.39 -0.59 -16.73
CA ASP A 205 -19.51 -0.38 -15.57
C ASP A 205 -19.15 -1.75 -14.98
N PRO A 206 -17.86 -2.13 -14.92
CA PRO A 206 -17.47 -3.47 -14.52
C PRO A 206 -17.85 -3.79 -13.06
N PHE A 207 -17.85 -2.79 -12.17
CA PHE A 207 -18.17 -3.01 -10.76
C PHE A 207 -19.67 -3.21 -10.56
N GLN A 208 -20.51 -2.38 -11.18
CA GLN A 208 -21.97 -2.52 -11.13
C GLN A 208 -22.42 -3.81 -11.82
N THR A 209 -21.88 -4.11 -13.01
CA THR A 209 -22.20 -5.35 -13.72
C THR A 209 -21.82 -6.57 -12.88
N PHE A 210 -20.60 -6.59 -12.32
CA PHE A 210 -20.14 -7.71 -11.49
C PHE A 210 -20.98 -7.85 -10.21
N ALA A 211 -21.22 -6.75 -9.49
CA ALA A 211 -22.01 -6.75 -8.26
C ALA A 211 -23.46 -7.20 -8.52
N HIS A 212 -24.06 -6.77 -9.63
CA HIS A 212 -25.40 -7.19 -10.02
C HIS A 212 -25.45 -8.72 -10.27
N ARG A 213 -24.52 -9.27 -11.05
CA ARG A 213 -24.46 -10.71 -11.33
C ARG A 213 -24.27 -11.55 -10.08
N VAL A 214 -23.36 -11.14 -9.19
CA VAL A 214 -23.18 -11.81 -7.89
C VAL A 214 -24.44 -11.68 -7.04
N GLY A 215 -25.10 -10.51 -7.10
CA GLY A 215 -26.40 -10.25 -6.47
C GLY A 215 -27.52 -11.18 -6.94
N GLU A 216 -27.48 -11.63 -8.20
CA GLU A 216 -28.39 -12.64 -8.76
C GLU A 216 -28.03 -14.09 -8.36
N GLY A 217 -27.03 -14.29 -7.49
CA GLY A 217 -26.59 -15.59 -7.01
C GLY A 217 -25.49 -16.24 -7.86
N CYS A 218 -24.90 -15.52 -8.83
CA CYS A 218 -23.78 -16.06 -9.62
C CYS A 218 -22.50 -16.20 -8.76
N LEU A 219 -21.70 -17.23 -9.08
CA LEU A 219 -20.32 -17.33 -8.59
C LEU A 219 -19.42 -16.42 -9.44
N GLY A 220 -18.74 -15.47 -8.81
CA GLY A 220 -17.82 -14.54 -9.45
C GLY A 220 -16.36 -14.87 -9.17
N VAL A 221 -15.46 -14.42 -10.05
CA VAL A 221 -14.02 -14.38 -9.79
C VAL A 221 -13.55 -12.93 -9.90
N VAL A 222 -12.93 -12.42 -8.85
CA VAL A 222 -12.44 -11.03 -8.78
C VAL A 222 -10.93 -11.03 -8.60
N LYS A 223 -10.24 -10.16 -9.35
CA LYS A 223 -8.80 -9.96 -9.24
C LYS A 223 -8.50 -8.84 -8.25
N GLY A 224 -7.86 -9.18 -7.14
CA GLY A 224 -7.18 -8.23 -6.25
C GLY A 224 -5.69 -8.11 -6.59
N TRP A 225 -4.93 -7.41 -5.76
CA TRP A 225 -3.48 -7.25 -5.99
C TRP A 225 -2.69 -8.54 -5.77
N GLY A 226 -3.01 -9.29 -4.71
CA GLY A 226 -2.32 -10.53 -4.33
C GLY A 226 -2.82 -11.81 -5.02
N GLY A 227 -3.82 -11.71 -5.90
CA GLY A 227 -4.38 -12.89 -6.57
C GLY A 227 -5.85 -12.74 -6.94
N MET A 228 -6.49 -13.88 -7.21
CA MET A 228 -7.90 -13.96 -7.56
C MET A 228 -8.70 -14.60 -6.41
N HIS A 229 -9.87 -14.04 -6.14
CA HIS A 229 -10.84 -14.57 -5.19
C HIS A 229 -12.06 -15.08 -5.93
N ILE A 230 -12.60 -16.22 -5.48
CA ILE A 230 -13.91 -16.68 -5.88
C ILE A 230 -14.90 -16.16 -4.85
N VAL A 231 -15.93 -15.47 -5.32
CA VAL A 231 -16.91 -14.78 -4.47
C VAL A 231 -18.31 -15.22 -4.81
N CYS A 232 -19.16 -15.25 -3.81
CA CYS A 232 -20.58 -15.50 -3.96
C CYS A 232 -21.33 -14.87 -2.77
N LEU A 233 -22.64 -14.75 -2.89
CA LEU A 233 -23.47 -14.50 -1.72
C LEU A 233 -23.53 -15.72 -0.79
N PRO A 234 -23.79 -15.56 0.52
CA PRO A 234 -23.88 -16.68 1.45
C PRO A 234 -24.87 -17.77 1.03
N GLU A 235 -25.98 -17.40 0.39
CA GLU A 235 -27.04 -18.31 -0.09
C GLU A 235 -26.55 -19.22 -1.23
N ALA A 236 -25.51 -18.80 -1.96
CA ALA A 236 -24.90 -19.57 -3.04
C ALA A 236 -23.68 -20.41 -2.57
N SER A 237 -23.39 -20.43 -1.26
CA SER A 237 -22.21 -21.11 -0.72
C SER A 237 -22.20 -22.62 -0.96
N ASP A 238 -23.36 -23.29 -0.91
CA ASP A 238 -23.46 -24.73 -1.19
C ASP A 238 -23.07 -25.07 -2.64
N ALA A 239 -23.54 -24.27 -3.60
CA ALA A 239 -23.15 -24.40 -5.01
C ALA A 239 -21.64 -24.21 -5.20
N LEU A 240 -21.03 -23.27 -4.45
CA LEU A 240 -19.59 -23.08 -4.46
C LEU A 240 -18.84 -24.29 -3.89
N ARG A 241 -19.32 -24.89 -2.79
CA ARG A 241 -18.72 -26.09 -2.18
C ARG A 241 -18.74 -27.28 -3.11
N GLU A 242 -19.87 -27.51 -3.77
CA GLU A 242 -20.04 -28.59 -4.73
C GLU A 242 -19.05 -28.44 -5.89
N ARG A 243 -18.99 -27.24 -6.48
CA ARG A 243 -18.13 -26.94 -7.63
C ARG A 243 -16.64 -27.06 -7.34
N TYR A 244 -16.19 -26.73 -6.12
CA TYR A 244 -14.78 -26.75 -5.73
C TYR A 244 -14.42 -27.93 -4.81
N HIS A 245 -15.30 -28.92 -4.67
CA HIS A 245 -15.10 -30.10 -3.84
C HIS A 245 -14.60 -29.76 -2.42
N ARG A 246 -15.22 -28.75 -1.79
CA ARG A 246 -14.82 -28.20 -0.49
C ARG A 246 -15.97 -28.34 0.53
N PRO A 247 -16.25 -29.56 1.05
CA PRO A 247 -17.49 -29.85 1.76
C PRO A 247 -17.60 -29.12 3.12
N ALA A 248 -16.53 -29.04 3.90
CA ALA A 248 -16.62 -28.53 5.27
C ALA A 248 -15.68 -27.35 5.57
N LYS A 249 -14.58 -27.18 4.82
CA LYS A 249 -13.59 -26.14 5.14
C LYS A 249 -14.26 -24.75 5.09
N PRO A 250 -14.24 -23.97 6.18
CA PRO A 250 -14.97 -22.71 6.26
C PRO A 250 -14.48 -21.70 5.22
N PHE A 251 -15.39 -20.86 4.74
CA PHE A 251 -15.08 -19.71 3.89
C PHE A 251 -14.85 -18.47 4.74
N ALA A 252 -14.00 -17.57 4.24
CA ALA A 252 -13.88 -16.23 4.79
C ALA A 252 -15.03 -15.36 4.25
N VAL A 253 -15.51 -14.42 5.07
CA VAL A 253 -16.59 -13.51 4.74
C VAL A 253 -16.03 -12.09 4.68
N LEU A 254 -16.19 -11.46 3.52
CA LEU A 254 -15.97 -10.02 3.37
C LEU A 254 -17.23 -9.29 3.84
N VAL A 255 -17.10 -8.45 4.86
CA VAL A 255 -18.18 -7.58 5.34
C VAL A 255 -17.87 -6.13 5.02
N ARG A 256 -18.91 -5.28 4.91
CA ARG A 256 -18.76 -3.91 4.42
C ARG A 256 -17.94 -3.02 5.36
N ASP A 257 -18.21 -3.11 6.65
CA ASP A 257 -17.68 -2.26 7.70
C ASP A 257 -17.74 -2.99 9.06
N LEU A 258 -17.18 -2.35 10.09
CA LEU A 258 -17.13 -2.91 11.44
C LEU A 258 -18.53 -3.06 12.05
N GLU A 259 -19.45 -2.17 11.72
CA GLU A 259 -20.85 -2.26 12.15
C GLU A 259 -21.50 -3.55 11.63
N ALA A 260 -21.35 -3.84 10.34
CA ALA A 260 -21.80 -5.09 9.73
C ALA A 260 -21.12 -6.31 10.38
N ALA A 261 -19.81 -6.24 10.66
CA ALA A 261 -19.09 -7.32 11.37
C ALA A 261 -19.72 -7.61 12.75
N HIS A 262 -20.06 -6.56 13.51
CA HIS A 262 -20.70 -6.69 14.81
C HIS A 262 -22.11 -7.26 14.76
N THR A 263 -22.83 -7.13 13.65
CA THR A 263 -24.15 -7.79 13.53
C THR A 263 -24.04 -9.30 13.44
N LEU A 264 -22.91 -9.82 12.93
CA LEU A 264 -22.70 -11.25 12.69
C LEU A 264 -21.89 -11.92 13.79
N THR A 265 -21.05 -11.15 14.50
CA THR A 265 -19.99 -11.69 15.36
C THR A 265 -19.89 -10.98 16.70
N ARG A 266 -19.24 -11.63 17.66
CA ARG A 266 -18.79 -11.07 18.93
C ARG A 266 -17.28 -10.94 18.85
N MET A 267 -16.78 -9.72 18.96
CA MET A 267 -15.36 -9.40 18.79
C MET A 267 -14.78 -8.81 20.07
N THR A 268 -13.50 -9.07 20.33
CA THR A 268 -12.70 -8.34 21.33
C THR A 268 -12.07 -7.10 20.70
N ALA A 269 -11.54 -6.21 21.54
CA ALA A 269 -10.85 -5.00 21.06
C ALA A 269 -9.64 -5.34 20.18
N GLU A 270 -8.90 -6.40 20.51
CA GLU A 270 -7.73 -6.85 19.73
C GLU A 270 -8.14 -7.39 18.36
N GLU A 271 -9.29 -8.08 18.27
CA GLU A 271 -9.82 -8.59 17.00
C GLU A 271 -10.31 -7.43 16.11
N GLU A 272 -10.93 -6.41 16.69
CA GLU A 272 -11.33 -5.18 15.98
C GLU A 272 -10.11 -4.40 15.47
N GLU A 273 -9.08 -4.25 16.31
CA GLU A 273 -7.83 -3.59 15.95
C GLU A 273 -7.14 -4.32 14.78
N ALA A 274 -7.04 -5.65 14.85
CA ALA A 274 -6.50 -6.46 13.76
C ALA A 274 -7.30 -6.27 12.47
N LEU A 275 -8.64 -6.31 12.54
CA LEU A 275 -9.53 -6.21 11.39
C LEU A 275 -9.53 -4.82 10.74
N THR A 276 -9.25 -3.77 11.52
CA THR A 276 -9.24 -2.37 11.06
C THR A 276 -7.85 -1.83 10.71
N GLY A 277 -6.80 -2.52 11.16
CA GLY A 277 -5.40 -2.18 10.91
C GLY A 277 -5.01 -2.19 9.42
N PRO A 278 -3.81 -1.69 9.10
CA PRO A 278 -3.35 -1.49 7.73
C PRO A 278 -3.17 -2.79 6.93
N VAL A 279 -3.00 -3.93 7.60
CA VAL A 279 -2.85 -5.25 6.95
C VAL A 279 -4.19 -5.83 6.50
N ARG A 280 -5.30 -5.50 7.19
CA ARG A 280 -6.65 -6.06 6.94
C ARG A 280 -6.67 -7.58 6.71
N PRO A 281 -6.18 -8.39 7.69
CA PRO A 281 -6.20 -9.84 7.58
C PRO A 281 -7.63 -10.40 7.68
N ILE A 282 -7.76 -11.70 7.41
CA ILE A 282 -8.92 -12.49 7.84
C ILE A 282 -8.73 -12.77 9.34
N VAL A 283 -9.67 -12.31 10.16
CA VAL A 283 -9.70 -12.53 11.61
C VAL A 283 -10.72 -13.61 11.93
N LEU A 284 -10.32 -14.63 12.70
CA LEU A 284 -11.25 -15.66 13.19
C LEU A 284 -11.95 -15.13 14.45
N VAL A 285 -13.27 -14.97 14.36
CA VAL A 285 -14.08 -14.38 15.42
C VAL A 285 -15.28 -15.26 15.75
N HIS A 286 -15.82 -15.11 16.96
CA HIS A 286 -16.99 -15.86 17.39
C HIS A 286 -18.26 -15.37 16.70
N LYS A 287 -19.07 -16.28 16.16
CA LYS A 287 -20.42 -15.96 15.67
C LYS A 287 -21.30 -15.52 16.85
N ARG A 288 -22.29 -14.66 16.59
CA ARG A 288 -23.29 -14.31 17.61
C ARG A 288 -24.18 -15.49 17.98
N ASP A 289 -24.65 -16.21 16.97
CA ASP A 289 -25.33 -17.49 17.07
C ASP A 289 -24.48 -18.55 16.33
N PRO A 290 -24.04 -19.62 17.00
CA PRO A 290 -23.33 -20.73 16.37
C PRO A 290 -24.11 -21.40 15.21
N ALA A 291 -25.45 -21.29 15.20
CA ALA A 291 -26.31 -21.80 14.15
C ALA A 291 -26.30 -20.94 12.88
N ASP A 292 -25.87 -19.69 12.94
CA ASP A 292 -25.82 -18.81 11.77
C ASP A 292 -24.75 -19.25 10.74
N HIS A 293 -25.04 -18.94 9.47
CA HIS A 293 -24.13 -19.12 8.35
C HIS A 293 -23.52 -20.54 8.24
N GLN A 294 -24.32 -21.60 8.45
CA GLN A 294 -23.83 -22.98 8.32
C GLN A 294 -23.23 -23.29 6.93
N GLY A 295 -23.77 -22.69 5.86
CA GLY A 295 -23.18 -22.83 4.51
C GLY A 295 -21.76 -22.26 4.41
N VAL A 296 -21.43 -21.25 5.22
CA VAL A 296 -20.10 -20.60 5.26
C VAL A 296 -19.13 -21.35 6.17
N ALA A 297 -19.54 -21.70 7.38
CA ALA A 297 -18.70 -22.35 8.39
C ALA A 297 -19.51 -23.42 9.16
N PRO A 298 -19.70 -24.61 8.56
CA PRO A 298 -20.57 -25.65 9.10
C PRO A 298 -19.99 -26.27 10.37
N GLY A 299 -20.81 -26.38 11.42
CA GLY A 299 -20.42 -27.01 12.68
C GLY A 299 -19.38 -26.23 13.51
N LEU A 300 -19.10 -24.97 13.15
CA LEU A 300 -18.14 -24.12 13.83
C LEU A 300 -18.84 -22.92 14.48
N GLY A 301 -18.47 -22.63 15.74
CA GLY A 301 -18.87 -21.42 16.45
C GLY A 301 -18.11 -20.15 16.01
N ASN A 302 -17.11 -20.30 15.15
CA ASN A 302 -16.27 -19.20 14.65
C ASN A 302 -16.45 -19.02 13.14
N VAL A 303 -16.16 -17.81 12.66
CA VAL A 303 -16.13 -17.46 11.24
C VAL A 303 -14.93 -16.56 10.95
N GLY A 304 -14.30 -16.73 9.79
CA GLY A 304 -13.26 -15.82 9.33
C GLY A 304 -13.90 -14.58 8.70
N VAL A 305 -13.63 -13.40 9.25
CA VAL A 305 -14.14 -12.12 8.75
C VAL A 305 -13.00 -11.27 8.23
N MET A 306 -13.22 -10.56 7.12
CA MET A 306 -12.31 -9.56 6.60
C MET A 306 -13.08 -8.29 6.19
N LEU A 307 -12.39 -7.15 6.19
CA LEU A 307 -12.92 -5.87 5.70
C LEU A 307 -12.32 -5.52 4.33
N PRO A 308 -12.95 -4.60 3.57
CA PRO A 308 -12.44 -4.18 2.28
C PRO A 308 -11.06 -3.52 2.48
N TYR A 309 -10.09 -3.96 1.71
CA TYR A 309 -8.70 -3.52 1.82
C TYR A 309 -8.21 -2.80 0.56
N THR A 310 -8.84 -3.07 -0.60
CA THR A 310 -8.61 -2.36 -1.86
C THR A 310 -9.80 -1.47 -2.24
N PRO A 311 -9.60 -0.41 -3.06
CA PRO A 311 -10.71 0.36 -3.60
C PRO A 311 -11.54 -0.40 -4.66
N SER A 312 -10.91 -1.32 -5.40
CA SER A 312 -11.53 -2.24 -6.37
C SER A 312 -12.35 -3.34 -5.70
#